data_AF-A0A1M7SFY7-F1
#
_entry.id   AF-A0A1M7SFY7-F1
#
_cell.length_a   1.000
_cell.length_b   1.000
_cell.length_c   1.000
_cell.angle_alpha   90.00
_cell.angle_beta   90.00
_cell.angle_gamma   90.00
#
_symmetry.space_group_name_H-M   'P 1'
#
loop_
_entity.id
_entity.type
_entity.pdbx_description
1 polymer ?
#
loop_
_entity_poly.entity_id
_entity_poly.type
_entity_poly.pdbx_seq_one_letter_code
_entity_poly.pdbx_strand_id
1 'polypeptide(L)'
;MNIKGMNTNFRKNRMSNARIQQIVTLLYMHKEIVSSSGVHTKEAKVLHEVMDRAYKNKDYYKNNPMLKSTFDFLKMVVDSWFAHE
;
A
#
# COMPACT_ATOMS: atom_id res chain seq x y z
N MET A 1 5.20 -14.11 -0.36
CA MET A 1 3.74 -13.82 -0.38
C MET A 1 3.38 -13.24 -1.74
N ASN A 2 2.31 -13.72 -2.37
CA ASN A 2 1.89 -13.29 -3.70
C ASN A 2 0.66 -12.37 -3.56
N ILE A 3 0.76 -11.12 -4.00
CA ILE A 3 -0.37 -10.20 -4.07
C ILE A 3 -1.04 -10.41 -5.43
N LYS A 4 -2.34 -10.68 -5.45
CA LYS A 4 -3.09 -10.90 -6.70
C LYS A 4 -2.93 -9.66 -7.60
N GLY A 5 -2.52 -9.88 -8.85
CA GLY A 5 -2.24 -8.81 -9.82
C GLY A 5 -0.83 -8.20 -9.75
N MET A 6 0.00 -8.60 -8.79
CA MET A 6 1.38 -8.10 -8.65
C MET A 6 2.40 -9.15 -9.15
N ASN A 7 2.88 -9.00 -10.38
CA ASN A 7 3.96 -9.85 -10.88
C ASN A 7 5.34 -9.46 -10.31
N THR A 8 6.29 -10.39 -10.36
CA THR A 8 7.64 -10.22 -9.79
C THR A 8 8.40 -9.03 -10.35
N ASN A 9 8.37 -8.81 -11.67
CA ASN A 9 9.11 -7.73 -12.31
C ASN A 9 8.51 -6.36 -11.98
N PHE A 10 7.18 -6.25 -11.97
CA PHE A 10 6.46 -5.07 -11.54
C PHE A 10 6.81 -4.70 -10.10
N ARG A 11 6.81 -5.68 -9.18
CA ARG A 11 7.22 -5.46 -7.79
C ARG A 11 8.68 -5.02 -7.68
N LYS A 12 9.61 -5.68 -8.38
CA LYS A 12 11.03 -5.30 -8.39
C LYS A 12 11.22 -3.86 -8.88
N ASN A 13 10.52 -3.46 -9.94
CA ASN A 13 10.59 -2.12 -10.51
C ASN A 13 10.02 -1.06 -9.56
N ARG A 14 8.97 -1.36 -8.79
CA ARG A 14 8.42 -0.43 -7.78
C ARG A 14 9.34 -0.31 -6.58
N MET A 15 9.89 -1.43 -6.13
CA MET A 15 10.77 -1.52 -4.96
C MET A 15 12.20 -1.02 -5.22
N SER A 16 12.56 -0.67 -6.47
CA SER A 16 13.84 0.00 -6.77
C SER A 16 13.85 1.46 -6.32
N ASN A 17 12.67 2.06 -6.12
CA ASN A 17 12.56 3.37 -5.50
C ASN A 17 12.69 3.22 -3.97
N ALA A 18 13.74 3.81 -3.40
CA ALA A 18 14.04 3.70 -1.97
C ALA A 18 12.90 4.18 -1.05
N ARG A 19 12.13 5.20 -1.46
CA ARG A 19 11.00 5.72 -0.65
C ARG A 19 9.84 4.74 -0.64
N ILE A 20 9.50 4.19 -1.80
CA ILE A 20 8.47 3.15 -1.92
C ILE A 20 8.89 1.91 -1.14
N GLN A 21 10.16 1.49 -1.27
CA GLN A 21 10.70 0.36 -0.52
C GLN A 21 10.59 0.57 0.99
N GLN A 22 11.00 1.72 1.52
CA GLN A 22 10.92 2.03 2.94
C GLN A 22 9.48 1.93 3.47
N ILE A 23 8.51 2.48 2.75
CA ILE A 23 7.09 2.40 3.13
C ILE A 23 6.61 0.95 3.13
N VAL A 24 6.87 0.19 2.06
CA VAL A 24 6.43 -1.20 1.97
C VAL A 24 7.11 -2.08 3.01
N THR A 25 8.39 -1.86 3.29
CA THR A 25 9.11 -2.58 4.35
C THR A 25 8.52 -2.29 5.72
N LEU A 26 8.17 -1.04 6.02
CA LEU A 26 7.49 -0.69 7.28
C LEU A 26 6.16 -1.43 7.43
N LEU A 27 5.32 -1.40 6.39
CA LEU A 27 4.03 -2.10 6.36
C LEU A 27 4.21 -3.61 6.54
N TYR A 28 5.21 -4.19 5.89
CA TYR A 28 5.53 -5.61 6.02
C TYR A 28 5.98 -5.95 7.45
N MET A 29 6.90 -5.17 8.01
CA MET A 29 7.40 -5.38 9.37
C MET A 29 6.28 -5.28 10.40
N HIS A 30 5.37 -4.31 10.27
CA HIS A 30 4.21 -4.21 11.14
C HIS A 30 3.33 -5.46 11.06
N LYS A 31 3.01 -5.91 9.83
CA LYS A 31 2.21 -7.13 9.60
C LYS A 31 2.81 -8.36 10.26
N GLU A 32 4.12 -8.53 10.19
CA GLU A 32 4.79 -9.75 10.68
C GLU A 32 5.09 -9.73 12.18
N ILE A 33 5.37 -8.55 12.77
CA ILE A 33 5.84 -8.43 14.16
C ILE A 33 4.69 -8.15 15.13
N VAL A 34 3.71 -7.35 14.72
CA VAL A 34 2.58 -7.03 15.60
C VAL A 34 1.67 -8.26 15.66
N SER A 35 1.37 -8.73 16.87
CA SER A 35 0.50 -9.90 17.09
C SER A 35 -0.90 -9.52 17.56
N SER A 36 -1.10 -8.28 18.01
CA SER A 36 -2.39 -7.81 18.52
C SER A 36 -3.36 -7.57 17.36
N SER A 37 -4.47 -8.31 17.34
CA SER A 37 -5.56 -8.12 16.37
C SER A 37 -6.14 -6.72 16.45
N GLY A 38 -6.41 -6.20 17.66
CA GLY A 38 -6.98 -4.86 17.83
C GLY A 38 -6.08 -3.73 17.30
N VAL A 39 -4.75 -3.89 17.40
CA VAL A 39 -3.80 -2.95 16.78
C VAL A 39 -3.86 -3.06 15.26
N HIS A 40 -3.88 -4.28 14.71
CA HIS A 40 -4.02 -4.48 13.27
C HIS A 40 -5.30 -3.88 12.71
N THR A 41 -6.45 -4.09 13.35
CA THR A 41 -7.73 -3.52 12.96
C THR A 41 -7.68 -1.99 12.94
N LYS A 42 -7.11 -1.39 14.00
CA LYS A 42 -6.98 0.07 14.10
C LYS A 42 -6.10 0.63 12.99
N GLU A 43 -4.93 0.05 12.76
CA GLU A 43 -4.01 0.52 11.72
C GLU A 43 -4.54 0.26 10.31
N ALA A 44 -5.26 -0.86 10.10
CA ALA A 44 -5.94 -1.13 8.84
C ALA A 44 -6.94 -0.01 8.50
N LYS A 45 -7.77 0.40 9.48
CA LYS A 45 -8.70 1.51 9.30
C LYS A 45 -7.98 2.81 8.90
N VAL A 46 -6.91 3.17 9.62
CA VAL A 46 -6.15 4.40 9.33
C VAL A 46 -5.50 4.34 7.94
N LEU A 47 -4.92 3.21 7.56
CA LEU A 47 -4.29 3.03 6.24
C LEU A 47 -5.31 3.15 5.11
N HIS A 48 -6.50 2.57 5.27
CA HIS A 48 -7.57 2.70 4.30
C HIS A 48 -8.09 4.13 4.19
N GLU A 49 -8.27 4.84 5.31
CA GLU A 49 -8.62 6.26 5.29
C GLU A 49 -7.58 7.12 4.53
N VAL A 50 -6.29 6.80 4.67
CA VAL A 50 -5.22 7.47 3.92
C VAL A 50 -5.30 7.16 2.43
N MET A 51 -5.56 5.90 2.05
CA MET A 51 -5.74 5.52 0.65
C MET A 51 -6.98 6.19 0.05
N ASP A 52 -8.11 6.17 0.75
CA ASP A 52 -9.35 6.82 0.30
C ASP A 52 -9.16 8.32 0.10
N ARG A 53 -8.45 8.99 1.02
CA ARG A 53 -8.11 10.41 0.87
C ARG A 53 -7.21 10.68 -0.34
N ALA A 54 -6.27 9.77 -0.64
CA ALA A 54 -5.48 9.87 -1.86
C ALA A 54 -6.40 9.79 -3.09
N TYR A 55 -7.22 8.74 -3.19
CA TYR A 55 -8.13 8.52 -4.34
C TYR A 55 -9.25 9.54 -4.48
N LYS A 56 -9.72 10.15 -3.39
CA LYS A 56 -10.66 11.29 -3.44
C LYS A 56 -10.10 12.43 -4.29
N ASN A 57 -8.78 12.60 -4.28
CA ASN A 57 -8.04 13.63 -4.99
C ASN A 57 -7.44 13.14 -6.32
N LYS A 58 -7.90 12.00 -6.85
CA LYS A 58 -7.35 11.38 -8.08
C LYS A 58 -7.32 12.30 -9.28
N ASP A 59 -8.25 13.23 -9.37
CA ASP A 59 -8.35 14.15 -10.50
C ASP A 59 -7.19 15.15 -10.55
N TYR A 60 -6.58 15.50 -9.41
CA TYR A 60 -5.42 16.40 -9.36
C TYR A 60 -4.19 15.80 -10.05
N TYR A 61 -4.04 14.48 -10.00
CA TYR A 61 -2.89 13.77 -10.57
C TYR A 61 -3.29 12.85 -11.73
N LYS A 62 -4.49 13.02 -12.31
CA LYS A 62 -4.97 12.21 -13.45
C LYS A 62 -4.03 12.26 -14.66
N ASN A 63 -3.34 13.39 -14.85
CA ASN A 63 -2.38 13.61 -15.92
C ASN A 63 -0.94 13.25 -15.53
N ASN A 64 -0.72 12.66 -14.34
CA ASN A 64 0.58 12.17 -13.89
C ASN A 64 0.53 10.64 -13.66
N PRO A 65 0.79 9.83 -14.70
CA PRO A 65 0.72 8.38 -14.62
C PRO A 65 1.68 7.77 -13.58
N MET A 66 2.82 8.41 -13.32
CA MET A 66 3.78 7.94 -12.33
C MET A 66 3.21 8.03 -10.90
N LEU A 67 2.60 9.17 -10.55
CA LEU A 67 1.95 9.36 -9.25
C LEU A 67 0.75 8.42 -9.10
N LYS A 68 -0.15 8.39 -10.09
CA LYS A 68 -1.30 7.48 -10.09
C LYS A 68 -0.87 6.04 -9.86
N SER A 69 0.10 5.56 -10.63
CA SER A 69 0.55 4.17 -10.54
C SER A 69 1.32 3.84 -9.26
N THR A 70 1.85 4.84 -8.56
CA THR A 70 2.45 4.68 -7.23
C THR A 70 1.36 4.50 -6.17
N PHE A 71 0.29 5.30 -6.22
CA PHE A 71 -0.86 5.09 -5.33
C PHE A 71 -1.57 3.77 -5.61
N ASP A 72 -1.74 3.38 -6.88
CA ASP A 72 -2.28 2.07 -7.26
C ASP A 72 -1.45 0.93 -6.65
N PHE A 73 -0.12 1.03 -6.70
CA PHE A 73 0.76 0.04 -6.08
C PHE A 73 0.64 -0.01 -4.56
N LEU A 74 0.64 1.14 -3.87
CA LEU A 74 0.52 1.20 -2.42
C LEU A 74 -0.85 0.69 -1.95
N LYS A 75 -1.92 1.03 -2.66
CA LYS A 75 -3.26 0.51 -2.38
C LYS A 75 -3.32 -1.00 -2.49
N MET A 76 -2.71 -1.59 -3.53
CA MET A 76 -2.63 -3.06 -3.63
C MET A 76 -1.94 -3.71 -2.43
N VAL A 77 -0.88 -3.07 -1.90
CA VAL A 77 -0.18 -3.55 -0.69
C VAL A 77 -1.09 -3.47 0.53
N VAL A 78 -1.73 -2.31 0.75
CA VAL A 78 -2.65 -2.10 1.87
C VAL A 78 -3.82 -3.07 1.82
N ASP A 79 -4.55 -3.13 0.70
CA ASP A 79 -5.71 -4.01 0.51
C ASP A 79 -5.38 -5.50 0.72
N SER A 80 -4.13 -5.90 0.42
CA SER A 80 -3.70 -7.30 0.57
C SER A 80 -3.23 -7.68 1.96
N TRP A 81 -2.70 -6.71 2.72
CA TRP A 81 -2.04 -6.97 4.00
C TRP A 81 -2.87 -6.53 5.20
N PHE A 82 -3.76 -5.57 5.00
CA PHE A 82 -4.61 -4.96 6.01
C PHE A 82 -6.05 -5.04 5.51
N ALA A 83 -6.75 -6.12 5.84
CA ALA A 83 -8.13 -6.31 5.39
C ALA A 83 -9.04 -5.19 5.93
N HIS A 84 -10.03 -4.79 5.12
CA HIS A 84 -11.16 -4.04 5.65
C HIS A 84 -12.01 -5.01 6.46
N GLU A 85 -12.13 -4.76 7.77
CA GLU A 85 -13.21 -5.32 8.59
C GLU A 85 -14.54 -4.65 8.28
#